data_AF-A0A9D1CBE9-F1
#
_entry.id   AF-A0A9D1CBE9-F1
#
_cell.length_a   1.000
_cell.length_b   1.000
_cell.length_c   1.000
_cell.angle_alpha   90.00
_cell.angle_beta   90.00
_cell.angle_gamma   90.00
#
_symmetry.space_group_name_H-M   'P 1'
#
loop_
_entity.id
_entity.type
_entity.pdbx_description
1 polymer ?
#
loop_
_entity_poly.entity_id
_entity_poly.type
_entity_poly.pdbx_seq_one_letter_code
_entity_poly.pdbx_strand_id
1 'polypeptide(L)'
;MVNLFRIKLFEEVAKSKLSGLIFTYVWKIGSKDDCDFINTIVRIFEQENATVYYVELDASVEERLKRNKSPDRLKCKPSKNDFEASENELLTTDNQHILNFETKKFISKNHLKINNTKLSADRAAEMIKERFLL
;
A
#
# COMPACT_ATOMS: atom_id res chain seq x y z
N MET A 1 -2.22 15.24 14.89
CA MET A 1 -3.69 15.18 14.77
C MET A 1 -4.17 14.05 13.87
N VAL A 2 -3.67 13.94 12.62
CA VAL A 2 -4.09 12.87 11.68
C VAL A 2 -3.74 11.44 12.16
N ASN A 3 -2.56 11.24 12.75
CA ASN A 3 -2.15 9.90 13.22
C ASN A 3 -3.03 9.39 14.37
N LEU A 4 -3.39 10.26 15.32
CA LEU A 4 -4.28 9.89 16.43
C LEU A 4 -5.65 9.41 15.92
N PHE A 5 -6.22 10.11 14.94
CA PHE A 5 -7.48 9.71 14.31
C PHE A 5 -7.38 8.34 13.64
N ARG A 6 -6.30 8.10 12.86
CA ARG A 6 -6.08 6.80 12.21
C ARG A 6 -5.94 5.66 13.21
N ILE A 7 -5.14 5.85 14.26
CA ILE A 7 -4.97 4.83 15.29
C ILE A 7 -6.30 4.50 15.97
N LYS A 8 -7.11 5.51 16.32
CA LYS A 8 -8.44 5.27 16.87
C LYS A 8 -9.37 4.54 15.91
N LEU A 9 -9.35 4.88 14.62
CA LEU A 9 -10.10 4.12 13.62
C LEU A 9 -9.68 2.63 13.60
N PHE A 10 -8.39 2.34 13.61
CA PHE A 10 -7.90 0.96 13.60
C PHE A 10 -8.30 0.20 14.88
N GLU A 11 -8.19 0.84 16.05
CA GLU A 11 -8.64 0.24 17.32
C GLU A 11 -10.13 -0.10 17.32
N GLU A 12 -10.98 0.80 16.82
CA GLU A 12 -12.43 0.57 16.75
C GLU A 12 -12.79 -0.52 15.73
N VAL A 13 -12.12 -0.54 14.57
CA VAL A 13 -12.33 -1.57 13.55
C VAL A 13 -11.89 -2.94 14.05
N ALA A 14 -10.74 -3.03 14.73
CA ALA A 14 -10.21 -4.30 15.25
C ALA A 14 -11.17 -4.96 16.28
N LYS A 15 -11.90 -4.15 17.05
CA LYS A 15 -12.89 -4.62 18.05
C LYS A 15 -14.30 -4.82 17.47
N SER A 16 -14.51 -4.45 16.21
CA SER A 16 -15.82 -4.49 15.57
C SER A 16 -16.18 -5.91 15.10
N LYS A 17 -17.42 -6.07 14.60
CA LYS A 17 -17.88 -7.30 13.95
C LYS A 17 -17.62 -7.32 12.43
N LEU A 18 -16.82 -6.38 11.91
CA LEU A 18 -16.47 -6.36 10.49
C LEU A 18 -15.62 -7.59 10.13
N SER A 19 -15.75 -8.07 8.90
CA SER A 19 -14.98 -9.24 8.42
C SER A 19 -13.49 -8.94 8.22
N GLY A 20 -13.11 -7.66 8.14
CA GLY A 20 -11.73 -7.22 7.98
C GLY A 20 -11.63 -5.78 7.50
N LEU A 21 -10.39 -5.34 7.27
CA LEU A 21 -10.07 -4.01 6.76
C LEU A 21 -8.96 -4.11 5.71
N ILE A 22 -9.13 -3.44 4.57
CA ILE A 22 -8.05 -3.19 3.63
C ILE A 22 -7.54 -1.78 3.87
N PHE A 23 -6.24 -1.65 4.12
CA PHE A 23 -5.55 -0.38 4.27
C PHE A 23 -4.37 -0.29 3.31
N THR A 24 -4.30 0.78 2.53
CA THR A 24 -3.22 1.03 1.57
C THR A 24 -2.29 2.11 2.07
N TYR A 25 -0.98 1.86 2.02
CA TYR A 25 0.04 2.80 2.47
C TYR A 25 1.26 2.72 1.55
N VAL A 26 1.88 3.87 1.24
CA VAL A 26 3.20 3.87 0.59
C VAL A 26 4.22 3.72 1.70
N TRP A 27 4.80 2.52 1.82
CA TRP A 27 5.74 2.20 2.88
C TRP A 27 7.18 2.42 2.39
N LYS A 28 7.86 3.42 2.95
CA LYS A 28 9.31 3.58 2.78
C LYS A 28 10.02 2.61 3.72
N ILE A 29 10.51 1.49 3.19
CA ILE A 29 11.04 0.37 3.99
C ILE A 29 12.25 0.80 4.87
N GLY A 30 13.04 1.77 4.41
CA GLY A 30 14.17 2.33 5.17
C GLY A 30 13.77 3.37 6.22
N SER A 31 12.50 3.78 6.29
CA SER A 31 12.03 4.80 7.24
C SER A 31 11.61 4.14 8.54
N LYS A 32 12.27 4.51 9.65
CA LYS A 32 11.88 4.05 10.99
C LYS A 32 10.44 4.44 11.33
N ASP A 33 10.03 5.65 10.99
CA ASP A 33 8.70 6.15 11.31
C ASP A 33 7.60 5.36 10.57
N ASP A 34 7.83 4.98 9.30
CA ASP A 34 6.87 4.16 8.55
C ASP A 34 6.82 2.74 9.11
N CYS A 35 7.97 2.14 9.40
CA CYS A 35 8.04 0.82 10.02
C CYS A 35 7.34 0.79 11.38
N ASP A 36 7.56 1.80 12.24
CA ASP A 36 6.92 1.91 13.54
C ASP A 36 5.39 2.12 13.42
N PHE A 37 4.95 2.90 12.42
CA PHE A 37 3.53 3.08 12.13
C PHE A 37 2.86 1.78 11.69
N ILE A 38 3.45 1.05 10.72
CA ILE A 38 2.92 -0.25 10.28
C ILE A 38 2.92 -1.25 11.44
N ASN A 39 4.00 -1.34 12.21
CA ASN A 39 4.07 -2.20 13.39
C ASN A 39 3.00 -1.89 14.43
N THR A 40 2.66 -0.60 14.61
CA THR A 40 1.60 -0.19 15.53
C THR A 40 0.24 -0.70 15.05
N ILE A 41 -0.07 -0.56 13.75
CA ILE A 41 -1.32 -1.04 13.17
C ILE A 41 -1.42 -2.57 13.30
N VAL A 42 -0.35 -3.28 12.94
CA VAL A 42 -0.29 -4.75 13.00
C VAL A 42 -0.60 -5.24 14.41
N ARG A 43 0.03 -4.63 15.43
CA ARG A 43 -0.18 -4.99 16.83
C ARG A 43 -1.63 -4.80 17.29
N ILE A 44 -2.29 -3.73 16.86
CA ILE A 44 -3.71 -3.48 17.20
C ILE A 44 -4.59 -4.65 16.73
N PHE A 45 -4.39 -5.12 15.51
CA PHE A 45 -5.18 -6.21 14.95
C PHE A 45 -4.79 -7.58 15.52
N GLU A 46 -3.50 -7.85 15.72
CA GLU A 46 -3.04 -9.11 16.32
C GLU A 46 -3.51 -9.27 17.78
N GLN A 47 -3.63 -8.18 18.54
CA GLN A 47 -4.18 -8.20 19.90
C GLN A 47 -5.65 -8.66 19.95
N GLU A 48 -6.42 -8.38 18.89
CA GLU A 48 -7.79 -8.85 18.71
C GLU A 48 -7.85 -10.18 17.91
N ASN A 49 -6.73 -10.91 17.84
CA ASN A 49 -6.56 -12.21 17.16
C ASN A 49 -6.83 -12.19 15.64
N ALA A 50 -6.79 -11.02 15.00
CA ALA A 50 -6.94 -10.93 13.55
C ALA A 50 -5.65 -11.41 12.83
N THR A 51 -5.83 -12.01 11.66
CA THR A 51 -4.71 -12.39 10.79
C THR A 51 -4.35 -11.22 9.88
N VAL A 52 -3.08 -10.81 9.87
CA VAL A 52 -2.58 -9.74 9.00
C VAL A 52 -1.95 -10.33 7.74
N TYR A 53 -2.35 -9.78 6.58
CA TYR A 53 -1.81 -10.10 5.27
C TYR A 53 -1.13 -8.87 4.66
N TYR A 54 -0.02 -9.09 3.98
CA TYR A 54 0.75 -8.06 3.27
C TYR A 54 0.62 -8.27 1.77
N VAL A 55 0.09 -7.27 1.08
CA VAL A 55 0.08 -7.20 -0.39
C VAL A 55 0.98 -6.06 -0.82
N GLU A 56 2.03 -6.39 -1.55
CA GLU A 56 2.94 -5.43 -2.15
C GLU A 56 2.63 -5.30 -3.64
N LEU A 57 2.33 -4.08 -4.09
CA LEU A 57 2.12 -3.76 -5.51
C LEU A 57 3.34 -3.03 -6.05
N ASP A 58 3.90 -3.56 -7.13
CA ASP A 58 5.08 -3.03 -7.82
C ASP A 58 4.73 -2.72 -9.28
N ALA A 59 5.32 -1.65 -9.82
CA ALA A 59 5.15 -1.23 -11.21
C ALA A 59 6.35 -0.44 -11.71
N SER A 60 6.66 -0.57 -13.00
CA SER A 60 7.73 0.23 -13.62
C SER A 60 7.46 1.74 -13.44
N VAL A 61 8.54 2.52 -13.35
CA VAL A 61 8.48 4.00 -13.27
C VAL A 61 7.68 4.56 -14.46
N GLU A 62 7.98 4.10 -15.67
CA GLU A 62 7.31 4.53 -16.91
C GLU A 62 5.79 4.34 -16.83
N GLU A 63 5.35 3.17 -16.38
CA GLU A 63 3.93 2.88 -16.27
C GLU A 63 3.27 3.71 -15.17
N ARG A 64 3.95 3.92 -14.03
CA ARG A 64 3.44 4.79 -12.96
C ARG A 64 3.31 6.24 -13.41
N LEU A 65 4.27 6.77 -14.17
CA LEU A 65 4.21 8.11 -14.77
C LEU A 65 3.01 8.25 -15.72
N LYS A 66 2.79 7.26 -16.59
CA LYS A 66 1.62 7.22 -17.48
C LYS A 66 0.31 7.24 -16.69
N ARG A 67 0.18 6.39 -15.67
CA ARG A 67 -1.02 6.32 -14.81
C ARG A 67 -1.24 7.61 -14.01
N ASN A 68 -0.18 8.31 -13.65
CA ASN A 68 -0.28 9.55 -12.87
C ASN A 68 -0.95 10.70 -13.66
N LYS A 69 -0.94 10.60 -14.99
CA LYS A 69 -1.57 11.55 -15.93
C LYS A 69 -2.94 11.07 -16.44
N SER A 70 -3.47 9.95 -15.94
CA SER A 70 -4.75 9.42 -16.41
C SER A 70 -5.93 10.32 -16.01
N PRO A 71 -7.02 10.36 -16.80
CA PRO A 71 -8.20 11.17 -16.47
C PRO A 71 -8.77 10.89 -15.08
N ASP A 72 -8.88 9.61 -14.72
CA ASP A 72 -9.37 9.19 -13.39
C ASP A 72 -8.47 9.71 -12.27
N ARG A 73 -7.15 9.70 -12.49
CA ARG A 73 -6.18 10.19 -11.50
C ARG A 73 -6.31 11.70 -11.29
N LEU A 74 -6.43 12.46 -12.37
CA LEU A 74 -6.54 13.92 -12.30
C LEU A 74 -7.85 14.38 -11.69
N LYS A 75 -8.93 13.62 -11.92
CA LYS A 75 -10.23 13.84 -11.28
C LYS A 75 -10.19 13.59 -9.77
N CYS A 76 -9.55 12.51 -9.33
CA CYS A 76 -9.57 12.08 -7.93
C CYS A 76 -8.44 12.68 -7.07
N LYS A 77 -7.37 13.21 -7.68
CA LYS A 77 -6.23 13.78 -6.95
C LYS A 77 -5.83 15.13 -7.56
N PRO A 78 -6.42 16.25 -7.10
CA PRO A 78 -6.18 17.58 -7.68
C PRO A 78 -4.70 18.00 -7.73
N SER A 79 -3.88 17.56 -6.77
CA SER A 79 -2.44 17.84 -6.76
C SER A 79 -1.66 17.20 -7.91
N LYS A 80 -2.30 16.35 -8.73
CA LYS A 80 -1.70 15.74 -9.92
C LYS A 80 -1.89 16.55 -11.20
N ASN A 81 -2.65 17.65 -11.15
CA ASN A 81 -2.79 18.58 -12.27
C ASN A 81 -1.52 19.41 -12.53
N ASP A 82 -0.66 19.57 -11.53
CA ASP A 82 0.71 20.04 -11.75
C ASP A 82 1.57 18.85 -12.19
N PHE A 83 1.68 18.66 -13.51
CA PHE A 83 2.37 17.51 -14.08
C PHE A 83 3.86 17.52 -13.77
N GLU A 84 4.51 18.68 -13.83
CA GLU A 84 5.95 18.80 -13.60
C GLU A 84 6.29 18.49 -12.14
N ALA A 85 5.58 19.12 -11.19
CA ALA A 85 5.79 18.83 -9.77
C ALA A 85 5.46 17.38 -9.43
N SER A 86 4.39 16.83 -10.02
CA SER A 86 3.98 15.44 -9.78
C SER A 86 4.95 14.41 -10.35
N GLU A 87 5.54 14.67 -11.51
CA GLU A 87 6.55 13.82 -12.13
C GLU A 87 7.85 13.86 -11.34
N ASN A 88 8.29 15.06 -10.95
CA ASN A 88 9.46 15.25 -10.08
C ASN A 88 9.30 14.57 -8.72
N GLU A 89 8.12 14.64 -8.09
CA GLU A 89 7.84 13.96 -6.83
C GLU A 89 7.98 12.43 -6.96
N LEU A 90 7.42 11.86 -8.03
CA LEU A 90 7.46 10.42 -8.27
C LEU A 90 8.89 9.94 -8.47
N LEU A 91 9.63 10.59 -9.37
CA LEU A 91 11.01 10.22 -9.71
C LEU A 91 11.94 10.39 -8.50
N THR A 92 11.79 11.49 -7.77
CA THR A 92 12.58 11.77 -6.56
C THR A 92 12.31 10.71 -5.49
N THR A 93 11.05 10.38 -5.25
CA THR A 93 10.65 9.37 -4.25
C THR A 93 11.18 7.98 -4.63
N ASP A 94 11.11 7.62 -5.91
CA ASP A 94 11.60 6.33 -6.41
C ASP A 94 13.13 6.21 -6.30
N ASN A 95 13.86 7.30 -6.55
CA ASN A 95 15.31 7.32 -6.45
C ASN A 95 15.82 7.34 -5.00
N GLN A 96 15.09 8.00 -4.09
CA GLN A 96 15.54 8.20 -2.70
C GLN A 96 15.14 7.08 -1.74
N HIS A 97 14.16 6.25 -2.11
CA HIS A 97 13.55 5.31 -1.19
C HIS A 97 13.34 3.93 -1.81
N ILE A 98 13.54 2.89 -0.99
CA ILE A 98 13.10 1.53 -1.31
C ILE A 98 11.64 1.40 -0.86
N LEU A 99 10.74 1.23 -1.83
CA LEU A 99 9.28 1.19 -1.61
C LEU A 99 8.69 -0.22 -1.69
N ASN A 100 9.53 -1.17 -2.09
CA ASN A 100 9.15 -2.52 -2.47
C ASN A 100 10.26 -3.48 -2.04
N PHE A 101 9.94 -4.63 -1.42
CA PHE A 101 10.95 -5.58 -0.98
C PHE A 101 11.56 -6.32 -2.18
N GLU A 102 12.85 -6.64 -2.11
CA GLU A 102 13.41 -7.61 -3.04
C GLU A 102 12.76 -8.98 -2.82
N THR A 103 12.40 -9.67 -3.89
CA THR A 103 11.62 -10.93 -3.89
C THR A 103 12.16 -12.00 -2.94
N LYS A 104 13.45 -11.98 -2.61
CA LYS A 104 14.11 -12.98 -1.74
C LYS A 104 14.07 -12.63 -0.24
N LYS A 105 13.72 -11.40 0.15
CA LYS A 105 13.88 -10.91 1.52
C LYS A 105 12.62 -11.08 2.40
N PHE A 106 11.45 -11.32 1.81
CA PHE A 106 10.19 -11.45 2.56
C PHE A 106 9.31 -12.57 1.99
N ILE A 107 9.52 -13.80 2.46
CA ILE A 107 8.70 -14.96 2.10
C ILE A 107 8.06 -15.51 3.38
N SER A 108 6.91 -14.95 3.74
CA SER A 108 6.01 -15.54 4.75
C SER A 108 4.72 -15.99 4.07
N LYS A 109 3.96 -16.89 4.71
CA LYS A 109 2.67 -17.37 4.17
C LYS A 109 1.64 -16.26 3.98
N ASN A 110 1.80 -15.12 4.66
CA ASN A 110 0.87 -14.00 4.63
C ASN A 110 1.36 -12.84 3.75
N HIS A 111 2.38 -13.06 2.90
CA HIS A 111 2.87 -12.06 1.96
C HIS A 111 2.59 -12.45 0.51
N LEU A 112 2.20 -11.45 -0.28
CA LEU A 112 2.08 -11.53 -1.73
C LEU A 112 2.66 -10.25 -2.36
N LYS A 113 3.67 -10.41 -3.21
CA LYS A 113 4.15 -9.34 -4.09
C LYS A 113 3.63 -9.54 -5.51
N ILE A 114 3.05 -8.49 -6.08
CA ILE A 114 2.49 -8.48 -7.45
C ILE A 114 3.17 -7.37 -8.25
N ASN A 115 3.83 -7.74 -9.35
CA ASN A 115 4.19 -6.77 -10.38
C ASN A 115 2.97 -6.50 -11.26
N ASN A 116 2.34 -5.35 -11.08
CA ASN A 116 1.14 -4.95 -11.81
C ASN A 116 1.43 -3.98 -12.97
N THR A 117 2.68 -3.91 -13.47
CA THR A 117 3.06 -3.02 -14.59
C THR A 117 2.14 -3.20 -15.79
N LYS A 118 1.82 -4.45 -16.15
CA LYS A 118 0.95 -4.78 -17.30
C LYS A 118 -0.31 -5.55 -16.89
N LEU A 119 -0.67 -5.54 -15.61
CA LEU A 119 -1.87 -6.20 -15.11
C LEU A 119 -3.00 -5.18 -14.93
N SER A 120 -4.23 -5.60 -15.19
CA SER A 120 -5.42 -4.85 -14.83
C SER A 120 -5.63 -4.87 -13.30
N ALA A 121 -6.40 -3.90 -12.80
CA ALA A 121 -6.79 -3.87 -11.39
C ALA A 121 -7.58 -5.14 -11.00
N ASP A 122 -8.50 -5.59 -11.86
CA ASP A 122 -9.30 -6.79 -11.63
C ASP A 122 -8.43 -8.03 -11.51
N ARG A 123 -7.45 -8.21 -12.41
CA ARG A 123 -6.57 -9.37 -12.35
C ARG A 123 -5.70 -9.36 -11.10
N ALA A 124 -5.20 -8.19 -10.68
CA ALA A 124 -4.46 -8.07 -9.44
C ALA A 124 -5.34 -8.42 -8.22
N ALA A 125 -6.61 -7.99 -8.21
CA ALA A 125 -7.56 -8.32 -7.15
C ALA A 125 -7.87 -9.83 -7.10
N GLU A 126 -8.08 -10.48 -8.25
CA GLU A 126 -8.24 -11.93 -8.35
C GLU A 126 -7.04 -12.69 -7.76
N MET A 127 -5.81 -12.28 -8.11
CA MET A 127 -4.60 -12.90 -7.57
C MET A 127 -4.51 -12.82 -6.04
N ILE A 128 -4.94 -11.70 -5.45
CA ILE A 128 -4.99 -11.53 -3.99
C ILE A 128 -5.99 -12.50 -3.37
N LYS A 129 -7.20 -12.60 -3.96
CA LYS A 129 -8.24 -13.53 -3.50
C LYS A 129 -7.80 -14.98 -3.60
N GLU A 130 -7.27 -15.38 -4.76
CA GLU A 130 -6.75 -16.73 -5.00
C GLU A 130 -5.65 -17.10 -3.97
N ARG A 131 -4.74 -16.16 -3.68
CA ARG A 131 -3.61 -16.40 -2.77
C ARG A 131 -4.01 -16.57 -1.30
N PHE A 132 -4.99 -15.80 -0.85
CA PHE A 132 -5.41 -15.74 0.56
C PHE A 132 -6.76 -16.42 0.83
N LEU A 133 -7.37 -17.03 -0.20
CA LEU A 133 -8.65 -17.73 -0.13
C LEU A 133 -9.79 -16.83 0.37
N LEU A 134 -9.85 -15.61 -0.16
CA LEU A 134 -10.86 -14.58 0.14
C LEU A 134 -12.04 -14.57 -0.85
#